data_AF-A0A836XFA0-F1
#
_entry.id   AF-A0A836XFA0-F1
#
_cell.length_a   1.000
_cell.length_b   1.000
_cell.length_c   1.000
_cell.angle_alpha   90.00
_cell.angle_beta   90.00
_cell.angle_gamma   90.00
#
_symmetry.space_group_name_H-M   'P 1'
#
loop_
_entity.id
_entity.type
_entity.pdbx_description
1 polymer ?
#
loop_
_entity_poly.entity_id
_entity_poly.type
_entity_poly.pdbx_seq_one_letter_code
_entity_poly.pdbx_strand_id
1 'polypeptide(L)'
;IWRFDAEKIGQTQKDGELYASGLRSIVALEWNTEDKHLYSVVHGRDDLTRLWPNKINKWNSALLPSEEFVRIEKGDHFGWPYCYYDQIQGKKVLAPEYGGDGNIIGRCDQYKDPIIGFPGHWAPNDLVFYNGKHFPERYKNGAFIAFHGSTNRTPYPQSGYFVGFVPFKDGKPSGEYEVFADGFAKVDPIVSVKDAVYRPMSIAFSPDGSMYIGETVTGRIWRVEFEGERKNFGDEELAHMEERKKMTHIRTPDIINDRIVLETSKAGQHIYNQFCIACHQSDGKGDSGRFPSLIATDWVNGDKERLVHLTINGVDGTIEVNGETFDGFMPQHSFLTDEEIADVLTYIRTNFGNNSSPITFEEVEKFRKTNNRFKETLNK
;
A
#
# COMPACT_ATOMS: atom_id res chain seq x y z
N ILE A 1 9.31 14.05 19.72
CA ILE A 1 8.91 15.47 19.84
C ILE A 1 9.50 16.02 21.11
N TRP A 2 10.27 17.11 20.99
CA TRP A 2 10.83 17.83 22.13
C TRP A 2 10.09 19.16 22.29
N ARG A 3 9.85 19.57 23.53
CA ARG A 3 9.26 20.86 23.89
C ARG A 3 10.32 21.77 24.48
N PHE A 4 10.37 23.01 24.03
CA PHE A 4 11.34 24.03 24.43
C PHE A 4 10.61 25.29 24.91
N ASP A 5 11.29 26.13 25.68
CA ASP A 5 10.77 27.43 26.08
C ASP A 5 10.85 28.42 24.90
N ALA A 6 9.72 28.98 24.49
CA ALA A 6 9.68 29.89 23.33
C ALA A 6 10.48 31.19 23.57
N GLU A 7 10.67 31.60 24.82
CA GLU A 7 11.34 32.86 25.18
C GLU A 7 12.86 32.70 25.39
N LYS A 8 13.40 31.48 25.28
CA LYS A 8 14.83 31.20 25.51
C LYS A 8 15.54 30.88 24.20
N ILE A 9 16.52 31.72 23.84
CA ILE A 9 17.40 31.48 22.68
C ILE A 9 18.53 30.49 23.00
N GLY A 10 19.10 29.87 21.96
CA GLY A 10 20.30 29.02 22.08
C GLY A 10 20.09 27.70 22.80
N GLN A 11 18.84 27.22 22.92
CA GLN A 11 18.52 25.94 23.54
C GLN A 11 19.08 24.76 22.75
N THR A 12 19.50 23.74 23.48
CA THR A 12 19.92 22.44 22.95
C THR A 12 18.94 21.36 23.40
N GLN A 13 19.05 20.14 22.89
CA GLN A 13 18.21 19.02 23.33
C GLN A 13 18.25 18.79 24.87
N LYS A 14 19.34 19.16 25.55
CA LYS A 14 19.45 19.06 27.03
C LYS A 14 18.54 20.04 27.77
N ASP A 15 18.19 21.16 27.15
CA ASP A 15 17.26 22.15 27.68
C ASP A 15 15.79 21.76 27.45
N GLY A 16 15.56 20.86 26.48
CA GLY A 16 14.23 20.45 26.08
C GLY A 16 13.64 19.37 26.98
N GLU A 17 12.32 19.30 26.99
CA GLU A 17 11.56 18.20 27.57
C GLU A 17 11.13 17.23 26.47
N LEU A 18 11.43 15.94 26.63
CA LEU A 18 10.89 14.92 25.74
C LEU A 18 9.37 14.84 25.94
N TYR A 19 8.62 15.41 24.99
CA TYR A 19 7.17 15.52 25.08
C TYR A 19 6.48 14.23 24.62
N ALA A 20 6.91 13.65 23.50
CA ALA A 20 6.40 12.38 22.98
C ALA A 20 7.45 11.68 22.13
N SER A 21 7.32 10.37 21.96
CA SER A 21 8.29 9.51 21.25
C SER A 21 7.60 8.39 20.46
N GLY A 22 8.39 7.54 19.80
CA GLY A 22 7.84 6.41 19.05
C GLY A 22 7.13 6.79 17.75
N LEU A 23 7.51 7.90 17.13
CA LEU A 23 6.96 8.41 15.87
C LEU A 23 8.10 8.41 14.82
N ARG A 24 7.87 7.93 13.60
CA ARG A 24 8.91 7.78 12.57
C ARG A 24 9.38 9.11 12.00
N SER A 25 8.50 9.78 11.27
CA SER A 25 8.79 11.03 10.55
C SER A 25 7.56 11.92 10.59
N ILE A 26 7.74 13.11 11.14
CA ILE A 26 6.68 14.09 11.40
C ILE A 26 6.98 15.32 10.56
N VAL A 27 6.20 15.50 9.50
CA VAL A 27 6.21 16.72 8.69
C VAL A 27 4.97 17.55 9.03
N ALA A 28 3.80 16.91 9.10
CA ALA A 28 2.56 17.52 9.55
C ALA A 28 2.46 17.55 11.09
N LEU A 29 2.46 18.73 11.69
CA LEU A 29 2.35 18.94 13.13
C LEU A 29 1.57 20.22 13.41
N GLU A 30 0.50 20.13 14.19
CA GLU A 30 -0.38 21.28 14.45
C GLU A 30 -0.93 21.25 15.88
N TRP A 31 -1.08 22.43 16.46
CA TRP A 31 -1.74 22.60 17.75
C TRP A 31 -3.22 22.96 17.54
N ASN A 32 -4.13 22.06 17.95
CA ASN A 32 -5.54 22.38 17.94
C ASN A 32 -5.88 23.34 19.09
N THR A 33 -6.33 24.55 18.78
CA THR A 33 -6.63 25.58 19.79
C THR A 33 -7.91 25.32 20.57
N GLU A 34 -8.87 24.61 20.00
CA GLU A 34 -10.16 24.28 20.63
C GLU A 34 -9.98 23.15 21.65
N ASP A 35 -9.33 22.05 21.24
CA ASP A 35 -9.06 20.90 22.11
C ASP A 35 -7.80 21.08 22.97
N LYS A 36 -6.93 22.06 22.65
CA LYS A 36 -5.66 22.33 23.35
C LYS A 36 -4.72 21.14 23.40
N HIS A 37 -4.64 20.40 22.29
CA HIS A 37 -3.73 19.27 22.14
C HIS A 37 -2.90 19.39 20.86
N LEU A 38 -1.75 18.75 20.88
CA LEU A 38 -0.87 18.61 19.74
C LEU A 38 -1.33 17.44 18.88
N TYR A 39 -1.33 17.62 17.57
CA TYR A 39 -1.70 16.60 16.60
C TYR A 39 -0.64 16.47 15.53
N SER A 40 -0.52 15.28 14.95
CA SER A 40 0.36 15.02 13.83
C SER A 40 -0.22 13.95 12.93
N VAL A 41 0.10 14.01 11.65
CA VAL A 41 -0.08 12.87 10.75
C VAL A 41 1.32 12.38 10.35
N VAL A 42 1.61 11.15 10.74
CA VAL A 42 2.96 10.59 10.77
C VAL A 42 3.18 9.74 9.55
N HIS A 43 4.35 9.89 8.91
CA HIS A 43 4.75 9.03 7.80
C HIS A 43 5.06 7.61 8.31
N GLY A 44 4.36 6.61 7.78
CA GLY A 44 4.64 5.18 7.95
C GLY A 44 5.99 4.79 7.32
N ARG A 45 6.44 3.53 7.48
CA ARG A 45 7.72 3.09 6.90
C ARG A 45 7.60 2.64 5.44
N ASP A 46 8.73 2.71 4.75
CA ASP A 46 8.86 2.31 3.36
C ASP A 46 9.33 0.85 3.24
N ASP A 47 9.15 0.20 2.09
CA ASP A 47 9.90 -0.99 1.64
C ASP A 47 9.59 -2.34 2.32
N LEU A 48 8.36 -2.58 2.78
CA LEU A 48 8.03 -3.83 3.48
C LEU A 48 8.32 -5.05 2.61
N THR A 49 7.78 -5.10 1.38
CA THR A 49 8.03 -6.24 0.49
C THR A 49 9.45 -6.29 -0.03
N ARG A 50 10.11 -5.15 -0.28
CA ARG A 50 11.49 -5.13 -0.78
C ARG A 50 12.46 -5.81 0.19
N LEU A 51 12.23 -5.67 1.48
CA LEU A 51 13.11 -6.18 2.54
C LEU A 51 12.60 -7.50 3.14
N TRP A 52 11.29 -7.76 3.11
CA TRP A 52 10.67 -9.01 3.58
C TRP A 52 9.70 -9.61 2.55
N PRO A 53 10.19 -9.97 1.35
CA PRO A 53 9.33 -10.46 0.27
C PRO A 53 8.63 -11.78 0.62
N ASN A 54 9.22 -12.56 1.52
CA ASN A 54 8.66 -13.83 2.01
C ASN A 54 7.65 -13.68 3.16
N LYS A 55 7.43 -12.46 3.66
CA LYS A 55 6.51 -12.20 4.79
C LYS A 55 5.40 -11.23 4.43
N ILE A 56 5.70 -10.22 3.63
CA ILE A 56 4.75 -9.16 3.28
C ILE A 56 4.67 -9.07 1.76
N ASN A 57 3.48 -9.34 1.22
CA ASN A 57 3.23 -9.23 -0.22
C ASN A 57 3.14 -7.77 -0.68
N LYS A 58 3.27 -7.55 -1.99
CA LYS A 58 3.28 -6.19 -2.57
C LYS A 58 1.97 -5.41 -2.34
N TRP A 59 0.83 -6.09 -2.21
CA TRP A 59 -0.46 -5.41 -1.93
C TRP A 59 -0.48 -4.84 -0.52
N ASN A 60 -0.12 -5.64 0.47
CA ASN A 60 0.07 -5.17 1.84
C ASN A 60 1.13 -4.08 1.89
N SER A 61 2.27 -4.24 1.22
CA SER A 61 3.30 -3.20 1.20
C SER A 61 2.86 -1.91 0.49
N ALA A 62 1.87 -1.94 -0.40
CA ALA A 62 1.31 -0.72 -1.02
C ALA A 62 0.29 0.00 -0.13
N LEU A 63 -0.19 -0.64 0.94
CA LEU A 63 -1.20 -0.12 1.86
C LEU A 63 -0.71 0.03 3.29
N LEU A 64 0.43 -0.59 3.61
CA LEU A 64 1.01 -0.64 4.93
C LEU A 64 2.48 -0.21 4.89
N PRO A 65 2.99 0.31 6.01
CA PRO A 65 2.23 0.69 7.20
C PRO A 65 1.37 1.92 7.03
N SER A 66 0.40 2.06 7.92
CA SER A 66 -0.49 3.20 7.94
C SER A 66 0.27 4.52 8.01
N GLU A 67 -0.24 5.56 7.35
CA GLU A 67 0.03 6.93 7.80
C GLU A 67 -0.84 7.19 9.04
N GLU A 68 -0.24 7.60 10.15
CA GLU A 68 -0.91 7.59 11.46
C GLU A 68 -1.33 9.01 11.86
N PHE A 69 -2.64 9.29 11.92
CA PHE A 69 -3.14 10.52 12.55
C PHE A 69 -3.18 10.32 14.06
N VAL A 70 -2.38 11.08 14.79
CA VAL A 70 -2.22 10.94 16.24
C VAL A 70 -2.61 12.21 16.98
N ARG A 71 -3.23 12.03 18.15
CA ARG A 71 -3.42 13.05 19.18
C ARG A 71 -2.40 12.84 20.29
N ILE A 72 -1.55 13.83 20.50
CA ILE A 72 -0.29 13.71 21.24
C ILE A 72 -0.41 14.41 22.60
N GLU A 73 -0.19 13.61 23.64
CA GLU A 73 -0.09 14.04 25.02
C GLU A 73 1.34 13.85 25.54
N LYS A 74 1.64 14.53 26.65
CA LYS A 74 2.93 14.41 27.31
C LYS A 74 3.16 12.97 27.78
N GLY A 75 4.29 12.40 27.38
CA GLY A 75 4.72 11.06 27.74
C GLY A 75 4.31 9.97 26.76
N ASP A 76 3.53 10.30 25.72
CA ASP A 76 3.09 9.33 24.73
C ASP A 76 4.27 8.64 24.01
N HIS A 77 4.08 7.35 23.72
CA HIS A 77 4.96 6.55 22.89
C HIS A 77 4.14 5.75 21.86
N PHE A 78 4.36 6.01 20.57
CA PHE A 78 3.56 5.43 19.47
C PHE A 78 4.16 4.16 18.83
N GLY A 79 5.30 3.70 19.33
CA GLY A 79 5.83 2.34 19.10
C GLY A 79 6.95 2.22 18.08
N TRP A 80 7.19 3.22 17.23
CA TRP A 80 8.35 3.24 16.33
C TRP A 80 9.67 3.15 17.13
N PRO A 81 10.70 2.40 16.68
CA PRO A 81 10.79 1.64 15.43
C PRO A 81 10.27 0.19 15.51
N TYR A 82 9.81 -0.25 16.68
CA TYR A 82 9.47 -1.65 16.89
C TYR A 82 8.11 -2.04 16.32
N CYS A 83 7.20 -1.08 16.22
CA CYS A 83 5.80 -1.32 15.89
C CYS A 83 5.34 -0.37 14.79
N TYR A 84 4.38 -0.83 14.00
CA TYR A 84 3.66 -0.01 13.04
C TYR A 84 2.16 -0.31 13.12
N TYR A 85 1.32 0.68 12.80
CA TYR A 85 -0.13 0.48 12.77
C TYR A 85 -0.58 -0.16 11.46
N ASP A 86 -1.38 -1.22 11.56
CA ASP A 86 -2.10 -1.84 10.46
C ASP A 86 -3.57 -1.39 10.52
N GLN A 87 -3.92 -0.42 9.68
CA GLN A 87 -5.29 0.11 9.63
C GLN A 87 -6.31 -0.91 9.09
N ILE A 88 -5.86 -1.90 8.30
CA ILE A 88 -6.71 -2.96 7.76
C ILE A 88 -7.16 -3.88 8.90
N GLN A 89 -6.26 -4.14 9.85
CA GLN A 89 -6.53 -4.95 11.03
C GLN A 89 -6.99 -4.15 12.26
N GLY A 90 -6.87 -2.82 12.22
CA GLY A 90 -7.19 -1.93 13.33
C GLY A 90 -6.29 -2.11 14.57
N LYS A 91 -5.00 -2.43 14.39
CA LYS A 91 -4.07 -2.69 15.50
C LYS A 91 -2.62 -2.43 15.14
N LYS A 92 -1.77 -2.17 16.16
CA LYS A 92 -0.32 -2.21 16.00
C LYS A 92 0.22 -3.63 15.96
N VAL A 93 1.18 -3.86 15.07
CA VAL A 93 1.90 -5.13 14.94
C VAL A 93 3.40 -4.89 14.99
N LEU A 94 4.14 -5.93 15.37
CA LEU A 94 5.59 -5.92 15.46
C LEU A 94 6.17 -5.78 14.06
N ALA A 95 7.15 -4.89 13.90
CA ALA A 95 7.82 -4.69 12.63
C ALA A 95 8.70 -5.93 12.29
N PRO A 96 8.82 -6.30 11.00
CA PRO A 96 9.54 -7.50 10.59
C PRO A 96 11.02 -7.55 11.01
N GLU A 97 11.67 -6.39 11.13
CA GLU A 97 13.03 -6.20 11.66
C GLU A 97 13.21 -6.79 13.06
N TYR A 98 12.12 -6.86 13.83
CA TYR A 98 12.09 -7.34 15.21
C TYR A 98 11.36 -8.67 15.36
N GLY A 99 11.19 -9.41 14.26
CA GLY A 99 10.58 -10.75 14.27
C GLY A 99 9.09 -10.76 13.94
N GLY A 100 8.51 -9.61 13.60
CA GLY A 100 7.12 -9.55 13.12
C GLY A 100 6.88 -10.28 11.80
N ASP A 101 5.61 -10.60 11.56
CA ASP A 101 5.10 -11.26 10.36
C ASP A 101 3.81 -10.61 9.84
N GLY A 102 3.46 -9.42 10.35
CA GLY A 102 2.20 -8.73 10.07
C GLY A 102 1.03 -9.13 10.96
N ASN A 103 1.16 -10.14 11.83
CA ASN A 103 0.12 -10.56 12.78
C ASN A 103 0.59 -10.54 14.24
N ILE A 104 1.87 -10.81 14.48
CA ILE A 104 2.46 -10.78 15.82
C ILE A 104 2.35 -9.37 16.40
N ILE A 105 1.62 -9.25 17.52
CA ILE A 105 1.51 -7.99 18.27
C ILE A 105 2.76 -7.79 19.13
N GLY A 106 3.17 -8.83 19.88
CA GLY A 106 4.34 -8.76 20.76
C GLY A 106 4.27 -7.57 21.71
N ARG A 107 5.31 -6.72 21.68
CA ARG A 107 5.41 -5.54 22.54
C ARG A 107 4.51 -4.36 22.13
N CYS A 108 3.73 -4.50 21.06
CA CYS A 108 3.07 -3.37 20.43
C CYS A 108 1.74 -2.96 21.09
N ASP A 109 1.17 -3.84 21.91
CA ASP A 109 -0.04 -3.60 22.70
C ASP A 109 0.12 -2.51 23.76
N GLN A 110 1.36 -2.25 24.20
CA GLN A 110 1.66 -1.23 25.22
C GLN A 110 1.73 0.20 24.67
N TYR A 111 1.73 0.37 23.34
CA TYR A 111 1.92 1.67 22.69
C TYR A 111 0.59 2.28 22.27
N LYS A 112 0.53 3.62 22.28
CA LYS A 112 -0.70 4.35 21.98
C LYS A 112 -1.07 4.24 20.51
N ASP A 113 -2.32 3.91 20.23
CA ASP A 113 -2.86 3.85 18.87
C ASP A 113 -3.14 5.24 18.27
N PRO A 114 -3.12 5.36 16.93
CA PRO A 114 -3.60 6.55 16.26
C PRO A 114 -5.11 6.74 16.40
N ILE A 115 -5.57 7.97 16.22
CA ILE A 115 -7.02 8.28 16.16
C ILE A 115 -7.61 7.91 14.80
N ILE A 116 -6.80 7.91 13.73
CA ILE A 116 -7.12 7.41 12.40
C ILE A 116 -5.86 6.79 11.79
N GLY A 117 -5.99 5.63 11.15
CA GLY A 117 -4.96 5.10 10.27
C GLY A 117 -5.35 5.28 8.79
N PHE A 118 -4.58 6.04 8.04
CA PHE A 118 -4.74 6.15 6.58
C PHE A 118 -3.92 5.06 5.85
N PRO A 119 -4.30 4.68 4.62
CA PRO A 119 -3.47 3.83 3.78
C PRO A 119 -2.04 4.37 3.66
N GLY A 120 -1.09 3.45 3.67
CA GLY A 120 0.33 3.78 3.65
C GLY A 120 0.76 4.53 2.40
N HIS A 121 1.86 5.26 2.57
CA HIS A 121 2.60 5.99 1.54
C HIS A 121 1.90 7.23 0.99
N TRP A 122 0.76 7.66 1.53
CA TRP A 122 0.09 8.89 1.08
C TRP A 122 0.89 10.17 1.39
N ALA A 123 1.93 10.08 2.24
CA ALA A 123 2.87 11.15 2.54
C ALA A 123 2.18 12.45 3.03
N PRO A 124 1.56 12.42 4.23
CA PRO A 124 0.91 13.60 4.79
C PRO A 124 1.95 14.65 5.20
N ASN A 125 1.97 15.79 4.51
CA ASN A 125 3.01 16.81 4.69
C ASN A 125 2.53 18.04 5.43
N ASP A 126 1.22 18.24 5.55
CA ASP A 126 0.67 19.35 6.34
C ASP A 126 -0.64 18.96 6.99
N LEU A 127 -0.93 19.58 8.14
CA LEU A 127 -2.12 19.38 8.94
C LEU A 127 -2.53 20.75 9.47
N VAL A 128 -3.76 21.18 9.20
CA VAL A 128 -4.27 22.47 9.69
C VAL A 128 -5.71 22.31 10.14
N PHE A 129 -6.04 22.81 11.34
CA PHE A 129 -7.43 22.87 11.80
C PHE A 129 -8.12 24.15 11.31
N TYR A 130 -9.34 24.02 10.80
CA TYR A 130 -10.04 25.14 10.20
C TYR A 130 -10.96 25.86 11.19
N ASN A 131 -10.71 27.15 11.41
CA ASN A 131 -11.54 28.02 12.25
C ASN A 131 -12.14 29.22 11.49
N GLY A 132 -11.99 29.24 10.15
CA GLY A 132 -12.45 30.32 9.30
C GLY A 132 -13.96 30.34 9.08
N LYS A 133 -14.42 31.30 8.27
CA LYS A 133 -15.85 31.46 7.92
C LYS A 133 -16.11 31.36 6.41
N HIS A 134 -15.08 31.16 5.60
CA HIS A 134 -15.19 31.10 4.14
C HIS A 134 -15.88 29.82 3.65
N PHE A 135 -15.53 28.65 4.20
CA PHE A 135 -16.19 27.36 3.94
C PHE A 135 -17.46 27.14 4.77
N PRO A 136 -18.34 26.19 4.36
CA PRO A 136 -19.50 25.75 5.13
C PRO A 136 -19.18 25.39 6.60
N GLU A 137 -20.16 25.58 7.48
CA GLU A 137 -19.97 25.47 8.95
C GLU A 137 -19.43 24.11 9.39
N ARG A 138 -19.79 23.03 8.67
CA ARG A 138 -19.34 21.66 8.94
C ARG A 138 -17.81 21.48 8.91
N TYR A 139 -17.09 22.36 8.23
CA TYR A 139 -15.63 22.27 8.15
C TYR A 139 -14.95 22.82 9.40
N LYS A 140 -15.66 23.62 10.22
CA LYS A 140 -15.09 24.22 11.42
C LYS A 140 -14.61 23.16 12.39
N ASN A 141 -13.48 23.45 13.02
CA ASN A 141 -12.77 22.61 13.98
C ASN A 141 -12.26 21.28 13.39
N GLY A 142 -12.56 20.98 12.12
CA GLY A 142 -12.06 19.80 11.42
C GLY A 142 -10.62 19.99 10.92
N ALA A 143 -9.98 18.86 10.65
CA ALA A 143 -8.59 18.80 10.22
C ALA A 143 -8.50 18.69 8.70
N PHE A 144 -7.75 19.59 8.08
CA PHE A 144 -7.33 19.47 6.68
C PHE A 144 -5.92 18.89 6.62
N ILE A 145 -5.70 17.94 5.72
CA ILE A 145 -4.42 17.22 5.59
C ILE A 145 -3.99 17.25 4.12
N ALA A 146 -2.75 17.69 3.85
CA ALA A 146 -2.18 17.61 2.51
C ALA A 146 -1.44 16.28 2.33
N PHE A 147 -1.99 15.39 1.50
CA PHE A 147 -1.36 14.13 1.12
C PHE A 147 -0.54 14.32 -0.16
N HIS A 148 0.78 14.38 -0.02
CA HIS A 148 1.73 14.70 -1.09
C HIS A 148 1.85 13.62 -2.17
N GLY A 149 1.38 12.42 -1.85
CA GLY A 149 1.32 11.30 -2.77
C GLY A 149 2.56 10.41 -2.70
N SER A 150 2.32 9.14 -2.95
CA SER A 150 3.27 8.07 -2.73
C SER A 150 4.42 8.04 -3.73
N THR A 151 5.49 7.36 -3.32
CA THR A 151 6.59 7.00 -4.21
C THR A 151 6.90 5.50 -4.21
N ASN A 152 6.30 4.73 -3.30
CA ASN A 152 6.66 3.35 -3.01
C ASN A 152 5.44 2.41 -2.92
N ARG A 153 4.68 2.29 -4.02
CA ARG A 153 3.47 1.44 -4.09
C ARG A 153 3.50 0.38 -5.19
N THR A 154 4.63 0.20 -5.87
CA THR A 154 4.79 -0.77 -6.95
C THR A 154 4.37 -2.18 -6.47
N PRO A 155 3.52 -2.90 -7.23
CA PRO A 155 3.13 -2.70 -8.63
C PRO A 155 1.82 -1.93 -8.82
N TYR A 156 1.24 -1.39 -7.75
CA TYR A 156 -0.02 -0.65 -7.79
C TYR A 156 0.23 0.84 -8.12
N PRO A 157 -0.81 1.58 -8.56
CA PRO A 157 -0.72 3.02 -8.78
C PRO A 157 -0.14 3.76 -7.60
N GLN A 158 0.49 4.90 -7.87
CA GLN A 158 0.75 5.85 -6.80
C GLN A 158 -0.60 6.37 -6.28
N SER A 159 -0.66 6.71 -5.00
CA SER A 159 -1.88 7.13 -4.30
C SER A 159 -1.60 8.22 -3.29
N GLY A 160 -2.64 8.92 -2.85
CA GLY A 160 -2.54 10.24 -2.22
C GLY A 160 -2.76 11.33 -3.27
N TYR A 161 -1.98 12.41 -3.26
CA TYR A 161 -2.11 13.54 -4.20
C TYR A 161 -3.42 14.32 -4.09
N PHE A 162 -3.93 14.48 -2.87
CA PHE A 162 -5.17 15.21 -2.59
C PHE A 162 -5.08 15.93 -1.25
N VAL A 163 -6.00 16.88 -1.02
CA VAL A 163 -6.23 17.46 0.31
C VAL A 163 -7.42 16.75 0.93
N GLY A 164 -7.18 16.07 2.05
CA GLY A 164 -8.20 15.40 2.83
C GLY A 164 -8.80 16.31 3.90
N PHE A 165 -10.02 15.98 4.31
CA PHE A 165 -10.69 16.60 5.46
C PHE A 165 -11.15 15.52 6.43
N VAL A 166 -10.91 15.72 7.73
CA VAL A 166 -11.46 14.87 8.79
C VAL A 166 -12.39 15.75 9.65
N PRO A 167 -13.70 15.41 9.74
CA PRO A 167 -14.61 16.14 10.59
C PRO A 167 -14.30 15.85 12.06
N PHE A 168 -14.34 16.89 12.90
CA PHE A 168 -14.08 16.77 14.33
C PHE A 168 -15.27 17.27 15.15
N LYS A 169 -15.48 16.61 16.28
CA LYS A 169 -16.39 17.04 17.33
C LYS A 169 -15.78 16.68 18.68
N ASP A 170 -15.76 17.64 19.61
CA ASP A 170 -15.29 17.44 20.98
C ASP A 170 -13.88 16.81 21.06
N GLY A 171 -12.95 17.31 20.24
CA GLY A 171 -11.55 16.86 20.22
C GLY A 171 -11.32 15.48 19.62
N LYS A 172 -12.31 14.92 18.91
CA LYS A 172 -12.23 13.59 18.28
C LYS A 172 -12.76 13.62 16.85
N PRO A 173 -12.25 12.75 15.96
CA PRO A 173 -12.90 12.51 14.68
C PRO A 173 -14.37 12.15 14.88
N SER A 174 -15.27 12.81 14.15
CA SER A 174 -16.71 12.57 14.21
C SER A 174 -17.24 11.77 13.02
N GLY A 175 -16.35 11.33 12.13
CA GLY A 175 -16.67 10.58 10.93
C GLY A 175 -15.42 10.19 10.15
N GLU A 176 -15.61 9.53 9.02
CA GLU A 176 -14.55 9.17 8.08
C GLU A 176 -13.90 10.40 7.46
N TYR A 177 -12.68 10.23 6.94
CA TYR A 177 -12.06 11.28 6.14
C TYR A 177 -12.76 11.45 4.80
N GLU A 178 -12.67 12.64 4.24
CA GLU A 178 -13.26 13.05 2.97
C GLU A 178 -12.18 13.58 2.02
N VAL A 179 -12.41 13.46 0.72
CA VAL A 179 -11.55 14.06 -0.30
C VAL A 179 -12.05 15.48 -0.57
N PHE A 180 -11.41 16.46 0.06
CA PHE A 180 -11.81 17.87 -0.06
C PHE A 180 -11.44 18.46 -1.42
N ALA A 181 -10.18 18.30 -1.83
CA ALA A 181 -9.69 18.75 -3.13
C ALA A 181 -8.77 17.71 -3.76
N ASP A 182 -8.96 17.46 -5.06
CA ASP A 182 -8.24 16.47 -5.86
C ASP A 182 -7.88 17.02 -7.26
N GLY A 183 -7.48 16.15 -8.19
CA GLY A 183 -7.17 16.54 -9.56
C GLY A 183 -5.81 17.23 -9.74
N PHE A 184 -4.95 17.19 -8.72
CA PHE A 184 -3.58 17.72 -8.76
C PHE A 184 -2.67 16.92 -9.68
N ALA A 185 -2.76 15.59 -9.64
CA ALA A 185 -1.91 14.73 -10.47
C ALA A 185 -2.17 14.90 -11.98
N LYS A 186 -3.39 15.30 -12.38
CA LYS A 186 -3.85 15.43 -13.78
C LYS A 186 -3.81 14.14 -14.61
N VAL A 187 -3.55 13.00 -13.98
CA VAL A 187 -3.55 11.67 -14.58
C VAL A 187 -4.07 10.66 -13.55
N ASP A 188 -4.84 9.67 -14.02
CA ASP A 188 -5.30 8.52 -13.24
C ASP A 188 -5.37 7.31 -14.21
N PRO A 189 -4.68 6.19 -13.95
CA PRO A 189 -3.80 5.92 -12.81
C PRO A 189 -2.46 6.68 -12.86
N ILE A 190 -1.90 6.97 -11.69
CA ILE A 190 -0.55 7.54 -11.55
C ILE A 190 0.47 6.40 -11.55
N VAL A 191 1.17 6.21 -12.68
CA VAL A 191 2.15 5.13 -12.82
C VAL A 191 3.49 5.52 -12.22
N SER A 192 4.06 6.60 -12.72
CA SER A 192 5.29 7.19 -12.22
C SER A 192 4.97 8.43 -11.40
N VAL A 193 5.74 8.64 -10.34
CA VAL A 193 5.68 9.88 -9.53
C VAL A 193 5.88 11.12 -10.41
N LYS A 194 6.65 11.00 -11.50
CA LYS A 194 6.90 12.10 -12.45
C LYS A 194 5.69 12.46 -13.31
N ASP A 195 4.70 11.57 -13.41
CA ASP A 195 3.50 11.81 -14.23
C ASP A 195 2.52 12.75 -13.51
N ALA A 196 2.63 12.85 -12.18
CA ALA A 196 1.85 13.80 -11.40
C ALA A 196 2.31 15.24 -11.70
N VAL A 197 1.44 16.00 -12.37
CA VAL A 197 1.74 17.38 -12.78
C VAL A 197 1.94 18.30 -11.57
N TYR A 198 1.18 18.06 -10.49
CA TYR A 198 1.33 18.78 -9.23
C TYR A 198 1.18 17.84 -8.03
N ARG A 199 1.82 18.21 -6.91
CA ARG A 199 1.80 17.44 -5.65
C ARG A 199 1.49 18.36 -4.47
N PRO A 200 0.28 18.30 -3.89
CA PRO A 200 -0.10 19.21 -2.80
C PRO A 200 0.78 18.95 -1.57
N MET A 201 1.31 20.00 -0.96
CA MET A 201 2.24 19.87 0.17
C MET A 201 1.80 20.69 1.37
N SER A 202 1.38 21.94 1.17
CA SER A 202 1.11 22.86 2.27
C SER A 202 -0.29 23.46 2.18
N ILE A 203 -0.85 23.79 3.32
CA ILE A 203 -2.16 24.39 3.50
C ILE A 203 -1.98 25.63 4.38
N ALA A 204 -2.59 26.75 3.99
CA ALA A 204 -2.69 27.92 4.84
C ALA A 204 -4.07 28.53 4.71
N PHE A 205 -4.60 29.11 5.78
CA PHE A 205 -5.83 29.89 5.73
C PHE A 205 -5.50 31.37 5.89
N SER A 206 -6.08 32.22 5.04
CA SER A 206 -6.03 33.67 5.21
C SER A 206 -6.99 34.13 6.31
N PRO A 207 -6.88 35.38 6.79
CA PRO A 207 -7.77 35.93 7.81
C PRO A 207 -9.26 35.91 7.45
N ASP A 208 -9.62 35.92 6.15
CA ASP A 208 -11.00 35.78 5.67
C ASP A 208 -11.51 34.33 5.72
N GLY A 209 -10.62 33.36 5.94
CA GLY A 209 -10.88 31.93 5.98
C GLY A 209 -10.71 31.20 4.64
N SER A 210 -10.34 31.88 3.54
CA SER A 210 -10.04 31.18 2.28
C SER A 210 -8.78 30.33 2.42
N MET A 211 -8.73 29.19 1.72
CA MET A 211 -7.60 28.26 1.79
C MET A 211 -6.62 28.53 0.66
N TYR A 212 -5.33 28.42 0.98
CA TYR A 212 -4.24 28.36 0.02
C TYR A 212 -3.59 26.99 0.07
N ILE A 213 -3.36 26.40 -1.10
CA ILE A 213 -2.68 25.10 -1.25
C ILE A 213 -1.40 25.35 -2.04
N GLY A 214 -0.26 24.98 -1.47
CA GLY A 214 1.03 24.99 -2.15
C GLY A 214 1.39 23.61 -2.70
N GLU A 215 2.12 23.56 -3.81
CA GLU A 215 2.66 22.31 -4.37
C GLU A 215 4.14 22.41 -4.74
N THR A 216 4.81 21.27 -4.78
CA THR A 216 6.28 21.21 -4.88
C THR A 216 6.86 21.03 -6.27
N VAL A 217 6.06 20.63 -7.26
CA VAL A 217 6.55 20.30 -8.60
C VAL A 217 6.86 21.58 -9.38
N THR A 218 5.95 22.55 -9.37
CA THR A 218 6.09 23.82 -10.10
C THR A 218 6.14 25.06 -9.20
N GLY A 219 5.89 24.92 -7.89
CA GLY A 219 5.77 26.02 -6.94
C GLY A 219 4.45 26.79 -7.03
N ARG A 220 3.41 26.20 -7.64
CA ARG A 220 2.09 26.82 -7.77
C ARG A 220 1.41 26.94 -6.40
N ILE A 221 0.67 28.03 -6.24
CA ILE A 221 -0.24 28.24 -5.12
C ILE A 221 -1.65 28.39 -5.68
N TRP A 222 -2.59 27.58 -5.21
CA TRP A 222 -4.01 27.77 -5.46
C TRP A 222 -4.66 28.48 -4.29
N ARG A 223 -5.62 29.36 -4.59
CA ARG A 223 -6.61 29.84 -3.62
C ARG A 223 -7.90 29.08 -3.87
N VAL A 224 -8.47 28.49 -2.83
CA VAL A 224 -9.73 27.74 -2.87
C VAL A 224 -10.83 28.64 -2.35
N GLU A 225 -11.78 28.94 -3.22
CA GLU A 225 -12.96 29.74 -2.92
C GLU A 225 -14.21 28.86 -2.86
N PHE A 226 -15.12 29.16 -1.94
CA PHE A 226 -16.45 28.56 -1.92
C PHE A 226 -17.47 29.53 -2.53
N GLU A 227 -17.94 29.21 -3.74
CA GLU A 227 -18.86 30.07 -4.50
C GLU A 227 -20.35 29.74 -4.27
N GLY A 228 -20.66 28.66 -3.55
CA GLY A 228 -22.03 28.24 -3.27
C GLY A 228 -22.70 28.94 -2.08
N GLU A 229 -23.97 28.63 -1.84
CA GLU A 229 -24.65 29.04 -0.61
C GLU A 229 -24.27 28.11 0.54
N ARG A 230 -23.54 28.62 1.54
CA ARG A 230 -23.00 27.82 2.66
C ARG A 230 -24.07 27.06 3.46
N LYS A 231 -25.30 27.56 3.47
CA LYS A 231 -26.45 26.93 4.17
C LYS A 231 -27.03 25.76 3.39
N ASN A 232 -26.78 25.67 2.09
CA ASN A 232 -27.34 24.65 1.23
C ASN A 232 -26.35 23.49 1.03
N PHE A 233 -25.08 23.68 1.41
CA PHE A 233 -24.10 22.59 1.42
C PHE A 233 -24.54 21.50 2.40
N GLY A 234 -24.82 20.31 1.89
CA GLY A 234 -25.32 19.19 2.67
C GLY A 234 -25.03 17.84 2.02
N ASP A 235 -26.00 16.94 2.11
CA ASP A 235 -25.84 15.53 1.74
C ASP A 235 -25.58 15.32 0.24
N GLU A 236 -26.12 16.18 -0.62
CA GLU A 236 -25.92 16.09 -2.08
C GLU A 236 -24.48 16.42 -2.47
N GLU A 237 -23.92 17.54 -1.98
CA GLU A 237 -22.52 17.87 -2.21
C GLU A 237 -21.59 16.83 -1.61
N LEU A 238 -21.92 16.34 -0.40
CA LEU A 238 -21.20 15.26 0.25
C LEU A 238 -21.16 13.98 -0.58
N ALA A 239 -22.29 13.59 -1.18
CA ALA A 239 -22.35 12.44 -2.07
C ALA A 239 -21.43 12.63 -3.28
N HIS A 240 -21.39 13.82 -3.88
CA HIS A 240 -20.45 14.12 -4.97
C HIS A 240 -18.97 14.07 -4.53
N MET A 241 -18.67 14.48 -3.29
CA MET A 241 -17.32 14.38 -2.74
C MET A 241 -16.89 12.92 -2.54
N GLU A 242 -17.79 12.07 -2.07
CA GLU A 242 -17.52 10.64 -1.87
C GLU A 242 -17.20 9.91 -3.18
N GLU A 243 -17.78 10.33 -4.30
CA GLU A 243 -17.46 9.77 -5.62
C GLU A 243 -15.96 9.90 -5.98
N ARG A 244 -15.26 10.92 -5.46
CA ARG A 244 -13.81 11.10 -5.68
C ARG A 244 -12.99 9.93 -5.13
N LYS A 245 -13.47 9.27 -4.06
CA LYS A 245 -12.78 8.12 -3.47
C LYS A 245 -12.68 6.94 -4.43
N LYS A 246 -13.45 6.91 -5.54
CA LYS A 246 -13.40 5.84 -6.54
C LYS A 246 -12.17 5.89 -7.46
N MET A 247 -11.45 7.02 -7.51
CA MET A 247 -10.26 7.17 -8.35
C MET A 247 -9.13 6.23 -7.91
N THR A 248 -8.32 5.74 -8.85
CA THR A 248 -7.34 4.67 -8.56
C THR A 248 -6.23 5.12 -7.59
N HIS A 249 -5.92 6.41 -7.58
CA HIS A 249 -4.98 7.02 -6.64
C HIS A 249 -5.59 7.35 -5.26
N ILE A 250 -6.86 7.03 -5.00
CA ILE A 250 -7.50 7.25 -3.69
C ILE A 250 -8.08 5.96 -3.09
N ARG A 251 -8.78 5.13 -3.87
CA ARG A 251 -9.31 3.87 -3.33
C ARG A 251 -8.22 2.88 -2.98
N THR A 252 -8.59 1.93 -2.12
CA THR A 252 -7.87 0.68 -1.98
C THR A 252 -7.78 -0.03 -3.34
N PRO A 253 -6.58 -0.40 -3.82
CA PRO A 253 -6.44 -1.08 -5.09
C PRO A 253 -6.98 -2.50 -4.99
N ASP A 254 -7.60 -2.97 -6.07
CA ASP A 254 -7.91 -4.36 -6.26
C ASP A 254 -6.60 -5.15 -6.40
N ILE A 255 -6.53 -6.31 -5.75
CA ILE A 255 -5.31 -7.09 -5.65
C ILE A 255 -4.79 -7.52 -7.03
N ILE A 256 -5.68 -7.75 -8.00
CA ILE A 256 -5.36 -8.31 -9.31
C ILE A 256 -5.44 -7.23 -10.40
N ASN A 257 -6.56 -6.53 -10.49
CA ASN A 257 -6.92 -5.70 -11.63
C ASN A 257 -6.16 -4.38 -11.68
N ASP A 258 -5.67 -3.89 -10.53
CA ASP A 258 -4.96 -2.62 -10.46
C ASP A 258 -3.44 -2.76 -10.46
N ARG A 259 -2.90 -3.95 -10.74
CA ARG A 259 -1.44 -4.07 -10.93
C ARG A 259 -1.07 -3.37 -12.25
N ILE A 260 -0.42 -2.21 -12.15
CA ILE A 260 0.05 -1.45 -13.32
C ILE A 260 1.12 -2.23 -14.06
N VAL A 261 2.02 -2.83 -13.29
CA VAL A 261 3.06 -3.66 -13.85
C VAL A 261 2.56 -5.10 -13.82
N LEU A 262 2.06 -5.55 -14.96
CA LEU A 262 2.19 -6.96 -15.35
C LEU A 262 3.68 -7.24 -15.57
N GLU A 263 4.49 -7.25 -14.50
CA GLU A 263 5.85 -7.81 -14.56
C GLU A 263 5.82 -9.30 -14.87
N THR A 264 4.64 -9.91 -14.98
CA THR A 264 4.47 -11.31 -15.34
C THR A 264 5.07 -11.64 -16.72
N SER A 265 5.29 -10.68 -17.63
CA SER A 265 5.98 -10.97 -18.89
C SER A 265 7.50 -10.76 -18.87
N LYS A 266 8.08 -10.06 -17.89
CA LYS A 266 9.54 -9.88 -17.79
C LYS A 266 10.15 -10.60 -16.59
N ALA A 267 9.57 -10.49 -15.40
CA ALA A 267 10.00 -11.25 -14.23
C ALA A 267 9.70 -12.74 -14.43
N GLY A 268 8.46 -13.07 -14.81
CA GLY A 268 8.08 -14.45 -15.16
C GLY A 268 8.91 -15.02 -16.31
N GLN A 269 9.17 -14.22 -17.35
CA GLN A 269 10.08 -14.60 -18.44
C GLN A 269 11.53 -14.76 -17.97
N HIS A 270 12.02 -13.90 -17.09
CA HIS A 270 13.38 -14.00 -16.55
C HIS A 270 13.56 -15.30 -15.76
N ILE A 271 12.59 -15.61 -14.87
CA ILE A 271 12.56 -16.85 -14.10
C ILE A 271 12.46 -18.05 -15.05
N TYR A 272 11.60 -17.99 -16.07
CA TYR A 272 11.49 -19.02 -17.10
C TYR A 272 12.84 -19.26 -17.81
N ASN A 273 13.48 -18.18 -18.25
CA ASN A 273 14.78 -18.22 -18.92
C ASN A 273 15.90 -18.71 -18.01
N GLN A 274 15.76 -18.53 -16.70
CA GLN A 274 16.77 -18.96 -15.74
C GLN A 274 16.62 -20.44 -15.36
N PHE A 275 15.38 -20.91 -15.19
CA PHE A 275 15.12 -22.21 -14.57
C PHE A 275 14.39 -23.23 -15.45
N CYS A 276 13.57 -22.77 -16.40
CA CYS A 276 12.66 -23.63 -17.15
C CYS A 276 13.11 -23.88 -18.61
N ILE A 277 13.75 -22.88 -19.22
CA ILE A 277 14.06 -22.85 -20.66
C ILE A 277 14.96 -24.00 -21.11
N ALA A 278 15.85 -24.49 -20.24
CA ALA A 278 16.79 -25.56 -20.59
C ALA A 278 16.07 -26.87 -20.98
N CYS A 279 14.88 -27.10 -20.42
CA CYS A 279 14.07 -28.29 -20.70
C CYS A 279 12.89 -27.95 -21.62
N HIS A 280 12.13 -26.90 -21.30
CA HIS A 280 10.91 -26.55 -22.02
C HIS A 280 11.12 -25.69 -23.27
N GLN A 281 12.37 -25.31 -23.55
CA GLN A 281 12.81 -24.52 -24.71
C GLN A 281 12.23 -23.11 -24.77
N SER A 282 12.81 -22.25 -25.61
CA SER A 282 12.40 -20.85 -25.73
C SER A 282 11.00 -20.65 -26.33
N ASP A 283 10.48 -21.66 -27.03
CA ASP A 283 9.15 -21.63 -27.62
C ASP A 283 8.10 -22.41 -26.80
N GLY A 284 8.49 -22.99 -25.65
CA GLY A 284 7.61 -23.71 -24.74
C GLY A 284 7.22 -25.11 -25.22
N LYS A 285 7.74 -25.60 -26.36
CA LYS A 285 7.37 -26.91 -26.91
C LYS A 285 8.05 -28.09 -26.23
N GLY A 286 9.09 -27.85 -25.42
CA GLY A 286 9.91 -28.92 -24.87
C GLY A 286 10.70 -29.67 -25.94
N ASP A 287 11.00 -30.94 -25.65
CA ASP A 287 11.77 -31.85 -26.49
C ASP A 287 11.04 -33.19 -26.57
N SER A 288 10.69 -33.62 -27.78
CA SER A 288 9.86 -34.82 -28.01
C SER A 288 10.45 -36.06 -27.33
N GLY A 289 9.64 -36.74 -26.53
CA GLY A 289 10.04 -37.94 -25.78
C GLY A 289 10.96 -37.69 -24.58
N ARG A 290 11.32 -36.43 -24.28
CA ARG A 290 12.22 -36.10 -23.16
C ARG A 290 11.69 -35.03 -22.20
N PHE A 291 11.13 -33.94 -22.73
CA PHE A 291 10.57 -32.86 -21.94
C PHE A 291 9.22 -32.42 -22.52
N PRO A 292 8.15 -32.40 -21.71
CA PRO A 292 6.81 -32.13 -22.23
C PRO A 292 6.65 -30.69 -22.69
N SER A 293 5.74 -30.52 -23.67
CA SER A 293 5.26 -29.20 -24.10
C SER A 293 4.48 -28.50 -22.98
N LEU A 294 4.66 -27.19 -22.87
CA LEU A 294 3.86 -26.31 -22.02
C LEU A 294 2.70 -25.66 -22.80
N ILE A 295 2.57 -25.95 -24.09
CA ILE A 295 1.59 -25.32 -24.98
C ILE A 295 0.32 -26.17 -25.07
N ALA A 296 -0.83 -25.53 -24.84
CA ALA A 296 -2.15 -26.13 -25.03
C ALA A 296 -2.32 -27.48 -24.31
N THR A 297 -1.73 -27.62 -23.13
CA THR A 297 -1.84 -28.83 -22.30
C THR A 297 -2.83 -28.62 -21.16
N ASP A 298 -3.54 -29.67 -20.75
CA ASP A 298 -4.37 -29.64 -19.53
C ASP A 298 -3.52 -29.33 -18.29
N TRP A 299 -2.26 -29.80 -18.28
CA TRP A 299 -1.28 -29.54 -17.21
C TRP A 299 -1.06 -28.04 -16.97
N VAL A 300 -0.98 -27.24 -18.03
CA VAL A 300 -0.77 -25.79 -17.93
C VAL A 300 -2.07 -25.01 -17.87
N ASN A 301 -3.08 -25.36 -18.68
CA ASN A 301 -4.30 -24.57 -18.83
C ASN A 301 -5.43 -24.97 -17.87
N GLY A 302 -5.36 -26.18 -17.30
CA GLY A 302 -6.33 -26.70 -16.35
C GLY A 302 -6.09 -26.20 -14.92
N ASP A 303 -6.02 -27.14 -13.98
CA ASP A 303 -6.00 -26.88 -12.55
C ASP A 303 -4.73 -26.12 -12.08
N LYS A 304 -4.94 -24.96 -11.47
CA LYS A 304 -3.87 -24.08 -10.98
C LYS A 304 -3.14 -24.67 -9.78
N GLU A 305 -3.85 -25.34 -8.87
CA GLU A 305 -3.26 -25.91 -7.65
C GLU A 305 -2.25 -27.00 -8.00
N ARG A 306 -2.65 -27.92 -8.90
CA ARG A 306 -1.77 -28.94 -9.47
C ARG A 306 -0.54 -28.32 -10.10
N LEU A 307 -0.69 -27.32 -10.97
CA LEU A 307 0.45 -26.69 -11.64
C LEU A 307 1.43 -26.09 -10.63
N VAL A 308 0.92 -25.38 -9.62
CA VAL A 308 1.72 -24.79 -8.54
C VAL A 308 2.46 -25.87 -7.75
N HIS A 309 1.78 -26.95 -7.34
CA HIS A 309 2.42 -28.02 -6.59
C HIS A 309 3.47 -28.77 -7.40
N LEU A 310 3.25 -29.01 -8.70
CA LEU A 310 4.24 -29.62 -9.57
C LEU A 310 5.49 -28.76 -9.67
N THR A 311 5.34 -27.44 -9.81
CA THR A 311 6.50 -26.52 -9.82
C THR A 311 7.24 -26.51 -8.49
N ILE A 312 6.53 -26.53 -7.36
CA ILE A 312 7.15 -26.51 -6.03
C ILE A 312 7.86 -27.83 -5.71
N ASN A 313 7.27 -28.97 -6.09
CA ASN A 313 7.77 -30.29 -5.70
C ASN A 313 8.66 -30.94 -6.75
N GLY A 314 8.62 -30.44 -7.98
CA GLY A 314 9.17 -31.16 -9.13
C GLY A 314 8.27 -32.34 -9.53
N VAL A 315 8.75 -33.08 -10.52
CA VAL A 315 8.12 -34.32 -11.01
C VAL A 315 9.20 -35.37 -11.11
N ASP A 316 8.94 -36.56 -10.60
CA ASP A 316 9.84 -37.71 -10.70
C ASP A 316 9.02 -38.92 -11.17
N GLY A 317 9.41 -39.50 -12.30
CA GLY A 317 8.77 -40.66 -12.90
C GLY A 317 7.96 -40.36 -14.15
N THR A 318 7.09 -41.30 -14.51
CA THR A 318 6.39 -41.30 -15.79
C THR A 318 5.10 -40.47 -15.76
N ILE A 319 4.96 -39.53 -16.69
CA ILE A 319 3.76 -38.72 -16.91
C ILE A 319 3.27 -38.82 -18.35
N GLU A 320 1.99 -38.54 -18.57
CA GLU A 320 1.40 -38.42 -19.90
C GLU A 320 0.93 -36.99 -20.16
N VAL A 321 1.41 -36.39 -21.25
CA VAL A 321 1.04 -35.04 -21.67
C VAL A 321 0.62 -35.08 -23.13
N ASN A 322 -0.64 -34.74 -23.42
CA ASN A 322 -1.23 -34.76 -24.77
C ASN A 322 -1.05 -36.08 -25.53
N GLY A 323 -1.12 -37.23 -24.84
CA GLY A 323 -0.98 -38.55 -25.45
C GLY A 323 0.46 -39.02 -25.66
N GLU A 324 1.45 -38.22 -25.29
CA GLU A 324 2.86 -38.60 -25.26
C GLU A 324 3.30 -38.94 -23.83
N THR A 325 4.04 -40.04 -23.70
CA THR A 325 4.61 -40.48 -22.41
C THR A 325 6.00 -39.88 -22.24
N PHE A 326 6.24 -39.28 -21.07
CA PHE A 326 7.54 -38.74 -20.66
C PHE A 326 7.97 -39.43 -19.38
N ASP A 327 9.18 -39.97 -19.36
CA ASP A 327 9.77 -40.58 -18.17
C ASP A 327 11.05 -39.83 -17.81
N GLY A 328 11.01 -39.10 -16.69
CA GLY A 328 12.11 -38.22 -16.34
C GLY A 328 11.91 -37.44 -15.06
N PHE A 329 12.82 -36.49 -14.84
CA PHE A 329 12.88 -35.69 -13.63
C PHE A 329 12.76 -34.19 -13.96
N MET A 330 11.73 -33.55 -13.44
CA MET A 330 11.59 -32.10 -13.38
C MET A 330 12.06 -31.61 -12.01
N PRO A 331 13.10 -30.76 -11.92
CA PRO A 331 13.56 -30.21 -10.66
C PRO A 331 12.47 -29.45 -9.89
N GLN A 332 12.60 -29.45 -8.56
CA GLN A 332 11.71 -28.72 -7.67
C GLN A 332 12.14 -27.25 -7.56
N HIS A 333 11.18 -26.33 -7.52
CA HIS A 333 11.40 -24.89 -7.45
C HIS A 333 10.83 -24.26 -6.17
N SER A 334 10.73 -25.00 -5.07
CA SER A 334 10.25 -24.50 -3.78
C SER A 334 11.10 -23.36 -3.20
N PHE A 335 12.32 -23.19 -3.69
CA PHE A 335 13.24 -22.12 -3.30
C PHE A 335 12.85 -20.74 -3.85
N LEU A 336 12.05 -20.70 -4.91
CA LEU A 336 11.45 -19.46 -5.39
C LEU A 336 10.46 -18.95 -4.33
N THR A 337 10.25 -17.64 -4.30
CA THR A 337 9.20 -17.01 -3.50
C THR A 337 7.81 -17.30 -4.09
N ASP A 338 6.75 -17.06 -3.32
CA ASP A 338 5.37 -17.26 -3.79
C ASP A 338 5.04 -16.34 -4.97
N GLU A 339 5.64 -15.15 -4.97
CA GLU A 339 5.52 -14.18 -6.05
C GLU A 339 6.26 -14.64 -7.31
N GLU A 340 7.50 -15.12 -7.18
CA GLU A 340 8.26 -15.64 -8.32
C GLU A 340 7.56 -16.84 -8.99
N ILE A 341 6.94 -17.72 -8.19
CA ILE A 341 6.12 -18.81 -8.73
C ILE A 341 4.87 -18.26 -9.44
N ALA A 342 4.16 -17.30 -8.84
CA ALA A 342 2.99 -16.69 -9.47
C ALA A 342 3.35 -16.03 -10.82
N ASP A 343 4.49 -15.34 -10.87
CA ASP A 343 4.99 -14.65 -12.06
C ASP A 343 5.38 -15.64 -13.18
N VAL A 344 6.18 -16.66 -12.90
CA VAL A 344 6.60 -17.64 -13.92
C VAL A 344 5.44 -18.48 -14.44
N LEU A 345 4.50 -18.88 -13.56
CA LEU A 345 3.35 -19.65 -13.98
C LEU A 345 2.33 -18.81 -14.75
N THR A 346 2.18 -17.54 -14.39
CA THR A 346 1.40 -16.60 -15.21
C THR A 346 2.04 -16.41 -16.58
N TYR A 347 3.37 -16.25 -16.65
CA TYR A 347 4.08 -16.17 -17.92
C TYR A 347 3.76 -17.40 -18.80
N ILE A 348 3.94 -18.60 -18.27
CA ILE A 348 3.66 -19.85 -18.98
C ILE A 348 2.21 -19.94 -19.46
N ARG A 349 1.23 -19.56 -18.62
CA ARG A 349 -0.21 -19.64 -18.93
C ARG A 349 -0.72 -18.58 -19.92
N THR A 350 0.05 -17.53 -20.15
CA THR A 350 -0.32 -16.40 -21.02
C THR A 350 0.60 -16.24 -22.24
N ASN A 351 1.62 -17.09 -22.39
CA ASN A 351 2.58 -17.07 -23.49
C ASN A 351 2.60 -18.42 -24.23
N PHE A 352 3.44 -18.51 -25.27
CA PHE A 352 3.60 -19.71 -26.10
C PHE A 352 2.31 -20.16 -26.84
N GLY A 353 1.31 -19.27 -26.94
CA GLY A 353 0.00 -19.58 -27.50
C GLY A 353 -1.04 -20.02 -26.48
N ASN A 354 -0.71 -20.06 -25.18
CA ASN A 354 -1.69 -20.23 -24.10
C ASN A 354 -2.47 -18.93 -23.87
N ASN A 355 -3.76 -19.06 -23.53
CA ASN A 355 -4.65 -17.94 -23.23
C ASN A 355 -5.49 -18.24 -21.97
N SER A 356 -4.80 -18.57 -20.88
CA SER A 356 -5.41 -18.98 -19.61
C SER A 356 -5.29 -17.89 -18.56
N SER A 357 -6.17 -17.94 -17.55
CA SER A 357 -6.15 -16.96 -16.44
C SER A 357 -4.83 -16.99 -15.67
N PRO A 358 -4.32 -15.83 -15.20
CA PRO A 358 -3.07 -15.75 -14.45
C PRO A 358 -3.17 -16.49 -13.12
N ILE A 359 -2.03 -16.83 -12.52
CA ILE A 359 -1.93 -17.35 -11.15
C ILE A 359 -1.48 -16.21 -10.24
N THR A 360 -2.21 -15.97 -9.15
CA THR A 360 -1.90 -14.88 -8.22
C THR A 360 -0.97 -15.34 -7.08
N PHE A 361 -0.32 -14.38 -6.43
CA PHE A 361 0.49 -14.62 -5.23
C PHE A 361 -0.33 -15.35 -4.15
N GLU A 362 -1.57 -14.92 -3.92
CA GLU A 362 -2.44 -15.46 -2.88
C GLU A 362 -2.87 -16.90 -3.19
N GLU A 363 -3.07 -17.22 -4.47
CA GLU A 363 -3.29 -18.59 -4.92
C GLU A 363 -2.06 -19.46 -4.58
N VAL A 364 -0.84 -18.99 -4.90
CA VAL A 364 0.39 -19.72 -4.58
C VAL A 364 0.60 -19.87 -3.07
N GLU A 365 0.40 -18.80 -2.30
CA GLU A 365 0.55 -18.81 -0.85
C GLU A 365 -0.41 -19.82 -0.20
N LYS A 366 -1.67 -19.82 -0.68
CA LYS A 366 -2.69 -20.78 -0.27
C LYS A 366 -2.28 -22.21 -0.64
N PHE A 367 -1.85 -22.46 -1.88
CA PHE A 367 -1.49 -23.80 -2.33
C PHE A 367 -0.20 -24.32 -1.68
N ARG A 368 0.77 -23.46 -1.35
CA ARG A 368 1.94 -23.86 -0.57
C ARG A 368 1.57 -24.37 0.82
N LYS A 369 0.59 -23.74 1.47
CA LYS A 369 0.07 -24.20 2.77
C LYS A 369 -0.61 -25.58 2.66
N THR A 370 -1.17 -25.94 1.50
CA THR A 370 -1.80 -27.26 1.27
C THR A 370 -0.83 -28.32 0.74
N ASN A 371 0.44 -27.97 0.46
CA ASN A 371 1.40 -28.83 -0.24
C ASN A 371 1.63 -30.20 0.41
N ASN A 372 1.62 -30.28 1.74
CA ASN A 372 1.78 -31.56 2.46
C ASN A 372 0.64 -32.55 2.15
N ARG A 373 -0.60 -32.05 2.02
CA ARG A 373 -1.76 -32.89 1.67
C ARG A 373 -1.69 -33.36 0.23
N PHE A 374 -1.18 -32.54 -0.68
CA PHE A 374 -1.02 -32.91 -2.08
C PHE A 374 0.02 -34.03 -2.28
N LYS A 375 1.15 -33.98 -1.55
CA LYS A 375 2.14 -35.07 -1.56
C LYS A 375 1.56 -36.41 -1.13
N GLU A 376 0.57 -36.43 -0.24
CA GLU A 376 -0.11 -37.66 0.18
C GLU A 376 -1.04 -38.23 -0.91
N THR A 377 -1.56 -37.38 -1.80
CA THR A 377 -2.47 -37.76 -2.89
C THR A 377 -1.73 -38.25 -4.13
N LEU A 378 -0.53 -37.75 -4.41
CA LEU A 378 0.31 -38.21 -5.54
C LEU A 378 0.98 -39.58 -5.28
N ASN A 379 1.14 -39.97 -4.01
CA ASN A 379 1.75 -41.25 -3.61
C ASN A 379 0.71 -42.39 -3.45
N LYS A 380 -0.52 -42.18 -3.93
CA LYS A 380 -1.59 -43.19 -4.04
C LYS A 380 -1.96 -43.35 -5.49
#